data_AF-A0A1Z5SX64-F1
#
_entry.id   AF-A0A1Z5SX64-F1
#
_cell.length_a   1.000
_cell.length_b   1.000
_cell.length_c   1.000
_cell.angle_alpha   90.00
_cell.angle_beta   90.00
_cell.angle_gamma   90.00
#
_symmetry.space_group_name_H-M   'P 1'
#
loop_
_entity.id
_entity.type
_entity.pdbx_description
1 polymer ?
#
loop_
_entity_poly.entity_id
_entity_poly.type
_entity_poly.pdbx_seq_one_letter_code
_entity_poly.pdbx_strand_id
1 'polypeptide(L)'
;MSAPKYQPVPARDSFEEPPASANYSQNAPPPSYQQEPVMGEARNEEDNLPDDFKFGGSVAEATLPIRMQFIRKVYAILTVQILATTALSAVSFWSAGYRNWIQSNSWMMWVSLFGAIGFMLLTFWKRKSYPTNLLFLAGFTGLEAYSISVVTSFYESRIVIQALIFTLGIFVALTLFACQSKYDFTSWMPYLFGALWILIIFGFMAAFFPQSSGVELGYGIVSALIFSGYILVDTQLVMRHYHVEEEIAAAISLYLDIINLFLSILRILNSQNNN
;
A
#
# COMPACT_ATOMS: atom_id res chain seq x y z
N MET A 1 51.03 3.81 24.12
CA MET A 1 49.68 3.82 24.72
C MET A 1 49.60 4.99 25.68
N SER A 2 48.98 6.09 25.26
CA SER A 2 48.80 7.33 26.02
C SER A 2 47.42 7.32 26.65
N ALA A 3 47.34 7.42 27.99
CA ALA A 3 46.07 7.51 28.71
C ALA A 3 45.42 8.89 28.48
N PRO A 4 44.08 8.98 28.40
CA PRO A 4 43.39 10.26 28.23
C PRO A 4 43.48 11.10 29.50
N LYS A 5 43.85 12.38 29.35
CA LYS A 5 43.81 13.39 30.43
C LYS A 5 42.36 13.82 30.65
N TYR A 6 41.84 13.61 31.85
CA TYR A 6 40.56 14.15 32.28
C TYR A 6 40.72 15.64 32.56
N GLN A 7 39.89 16.48 31.94
CA GLN A 7 39.88 17.92 32.16
C GLN A 7 38.55 18.27 32.86
N PRO A 8 38.56 18.84 34.07
CA PRO A 8 37.33 19.14 34.79
C PRO A 8 36.57 20.29 34.11
N VAL A 9 35.24 20.14 34.01
CA VAL A 9 34.34 21.17 33.50
C VAL A 9 34.27 22.32 34.50
N PRO A 10 34.40 23.59 34.08
CA PRO A 10 34.22 24.72 34.98
C PRO A 10 32.77 24.77 35.49
N ALA A 11 32.59 24.72 36.81
CA ALA A 11 31.30 24.99 37.42
C ALA A 11 30.98 26.48 37.24
N ARG A 12 29.91 26.79 36.50
CA ARG A 12 29.44 28.16 36.29
C ARG A 12 28.40 28.46 37.38
N ASP A 13 28.75 29.29 38.35
CA ASP A 13 27.83 29.71 39.40
C ASP A 13 26.98 30.88 38.89
N SER A 14 25.69 30.65 38.70
CA SER A 14 24.78 31.55 37.98
C SER A 14 24.32 32.77 38.81
N PHE A 15 24.98 33.06 39.92
CA PHE A 15 24.52 34.05 40.91
C PHE A 15 25.52 35.19 41.21
N GLU A 16 26.67 35.26 40.53
CA GLU A 16 27.74 36.22 40.88
C GLU A 16 28.14 37.25 39.79
N GLU A 17 27.36 37.45 38.73
CA GLU A 17 27.61 38.55 37.78
C GLU A 17 26.79 39.81 38.13
N PRO A 18 27.42 40.95 38.48
CA PRO A 18 26.73 42.24 38.56
C PRO A 18 26.38 42.74 37.14
N PRO A 19 25.31 43.53 36.97
CA PRO A 19 24.87 43.97 35.65
C PRO A 19 25.94 44.84 34.99
N ALA A 20 26.55 44.34 33.92
CA ALA A 20 27.44 45.12 33.09
C ALA A 20 26.64 46.24 32.42
N SER A 21 26.98 47.49 32.76
CA SER A 21 26.49 48.71 32.11
C SER A 21 26.70 48.64 30.60
N ALA A 22 25.62 48.68 29.84
CA ALA A 22 25.63 48.70 28.39
C ALA A 22 26.20 50.04 27.86
N ASN A 23 27.48 50.04 27.49
CA ASN A 23 28.03 51.06 26.60
C ASN A 23 27.63 50.69 25.17
N TYR A 24 26.64 51.40 24.61
CA TYR A 24 26.30 51.30 23.19
C TYR A 24 27.38 51.99 22.35
N SER A 25 28.41 51.25 21.96
CA SER A 25 29.29 51.65 20.86
C SER A 25 28.57 51.40 19.54
N GLN A 26 27.93 52.46 19.05
CA GLN A 26 27.24 52.52 17.77
C GLN A 26 28.27 52.64 16.64
N ASN A 27 28.85 51.52 16.16
CA ASN A 27 29.56 51.42 14.87
C ASN A 27 30.06 49.99 14.50
N ALA A 28 29.30 48.95 14.83
CA ALA A 28 29.51 47.65 14.18
C ALA A 28 28.58 47.56 12.95
N PRO A 29 29.08 47.33 11.72
CA PRO A 29 28.20 46.98 10.62
C PRO A 29 27.41 45.73 11.03
N PRO A 30 26.10 45.67 10.75
CA PRO A 30 25.30 44.50 11.10
C PRO A 30 25.94 43.25 10.50
N PRO A 31 25.89 42.10 11.18
CA PRO A 31 26.33 40.84 10.59
C PRO A 31 25.66 40.73 9.23
N SER A 32 26.46 40.53 8.18
CA SER A 32 25.94 40.33 6.84
C SER A 32 24.98 39.15 6.91
N TYR A 33 23.69 39.42 6.85
CA TYR A 33 22.70 38.42 6.53
C TYR A 33 23.15 37.86 5.18
N GLN A 34 23.78 36.69 5.18
CA GLN A 34 23.77 35.87 3.99
C GLN A 34 22.29 35.76 3.65
N GLN A 35 21.91 36.42 2.56
CA GLN A 35 20.59 36.30 1.99
C GLN A 35 20.44 34.82 1.69
N GLU A 36 19.76 34.09 2.58
CA GLU A 36 19.19 32.82 2.18
C GLU A 36 18.39 33.10 0.91
N PRO A 37 18.55 32.30 -0.14
CA PRO A 37 17.83 32.52 -1.37
C PRO A 37 16.34 32.64 -1.03
N VAL A 38 15.74 33.78 -1.39
CA VAL A 38 14.32 34.11 -1.19
C VAL A 38 13.41 33.10 -1.93
N MET A 39 14.00 32.30 -2.82
CA MET A 39 13.44 31.04 -3.27
C MET A 39 13.85 29.98 -2.24
N GLY A 40 12.98 29.72 -1.27
CA GLY A 40 13.13 28.57 -0.38
C GLY A 40 13.45 27.33 -1.20
N GLU A 41 14.31 26.46 -0.69
CA GLU A 41 14.66 25.20 -1.34
C GLU A 41 13.40 24.52 -1.87
N ALA A 42 13.50 23.91 -3.04
CA ALA A 42 12.38 23.16 -3.62
C ALA A 42 11.89 22.18 -2.56
N ARG A 43 10.62 22.31 -2.14
CA ARG A 43 10.04 21.47 -1.08
C ARG A 43 10.34 20.01 -1.39
N ASN A 44 11.08 19.37 -0.51
CA ASN A 44 11.39 17.95 -0.62
C ASN A 44 10.27 17.16 0.07
N GLU A 45 10.09 15.89 -0.29
CA GLU A 45 9.05 15.04 0.32
C GLU A 45 9.19 14.94 1.84
N GLU A 46 10.43 14.98 2.31
CA GLU A 46 10.82 14.95 3.72
C GLU A 46 10.39 16.21 4.49
N ASP A 47 10.05 17.32 3.83
CA ASP A 47 9.62 18.56 4.51
C ASP A 47 8.24 18.43 5.18
N ASN A 48 7.44 17.43 4.78
CA ASN A 48 6.13 17.17 5.39
C ASN A 48 6.22 16.25 6.62
N LEU A 49 7.42 15.78 6.95
CA LEU A 49 7.67 14.87 8.07
C LEU A 49 8.48 15.59 9.15
N PRO A 50 8.13 15.39 10.43
CA PRO A 50 9.00 15.84 11.52
C PRO A 50 10.40 15.22 11.39
N ASP A 51 11.43 15.96 11.80
CA ASP A 51 12.83 15.54 11.63
C ASP A 51 13.14 14.17 12.26
N ASP A 52 12.44 13.81 13.34
CA ASP A 52 12.55 12.49 14.00
C ASP A 52 12.18 11.30 13.10
N PHE A 53 11.43 11.53 12.01
CA PHE A 53 11.00 10.49 11.05
C PHE A 53 11.77 10.51 9.73
N LYS A 54 12.66 11.48 9.53
CA LYS A 54 13.57 11.49 8.38
C LYS A 54 14.62 10.36 8.47
N PHE A 55 14.82 9.82 9.67
CA PHE A 55 15.77 8.73 9.96
C PHE A 55 15.08 7.48 10.53
N GLY A 56 14.28 6.79 9.72
CA GLY A 56 14.07 5.34 9.87
C GLY A 56 13.12 4.85 10.99
N GLY A 57 12.15 5.66 11.41
CA GLY A 57 11.14 5.26 12.42
C GLY A 57 9.94 4.50 11.83
N SER A 58 9.51 3.42 12.47
CA SER A 58 8.30 2.69 12.09
C SER A 58 7.02 3.46 12.45
N VAL A 59 5.90 3.15 11.80
CA VAL A 59 4.58 3.70 12.14
C VAL A 59 4.22 3.42 13.60
N ALA A 60 4.67 2.32 14.21
CA ALA A 60 4.42 2.06 15.63
C ALA A 60 5.05 3.12 16.56
N GLU A 61 6.23 3.63 16.20
CA GLU A 61 7.01 4.60 16.98
C GLU A 61 6.52 6.04 16.78
N ALA A 62 5.70 6.27 15.76
CA ALA A 62 5.17 7.59 15.46
C ALA A 62 4.12 8.07 16.47
N THR A 63 3.99 9.40 16.61
CA THR A 63 2.93 9.98 17.44
C THR A 63 1.55 9.61 16.89
N LEU A 64 0.56 9.46 17.76
CA LEU A 64 -0.82 9.11 17.38
C LEU A 64 -1.35 9.91 16.16
N PRO A 65 -1.24 11.25 16.08
CA PRO A 65 -1.73 11.98 14.92
C PRO A 65 -1.06 11.56 13.61
N ILE A 66 0.25 11.31 13.61
CA ILE A 66 1.01 10.87 12.43
C ILE A 66 0.56 9.48 11.99
N ARG A 67 0.39 8.55 12.94
CA ARG A 67 -0.11 7.19 12.68
C ARG A 67 -1.48 7.21 12.03
N MET A 68 -2.40 8.00 12.57
CA MET A 68 -3.75 8.13 12.03
C MET A 68 -3.76 8.79 10.65
N GLN A 69 -2.83 9.72 10.39
CA GLN A 69 -2.66 10.32 9.06
C GLN A 69 -2.15 9.30 8.04
N PHE A 70 -1.14 8.50 8.39
CA PHE A 70 -0.63 7.42 7.54
C PHE A 70 -1.75 6.42 7.21
N ILE A 71 -2.43 5.88 8.22
CA ILE A 71 -3.52 4.92 8.03
C ILE A 71 -4.61 5.53 7.14
N ARG A 72 -5.01 6.79 7.38
CA ARG A 72 -6.00 7.46 6.54
C ARG A 72 -5.56 7.56 5.08
N LYS A 73 -4.29 7.89 4.81
CA LYS A 73 -3.76 7.93 3.44
C LYS A 73 -3.81 6.57 2.77
N VAL A 74 -3.35 5.51 3.44
CA VAL A 74 -3.35 4.13 2.91
C VAL A 74 -4.76 3.71 2.52
N TYR A 75 -5.72 3.84 3.43
CA TYR A 75 -7.11 3.44 3.16
C TYR A 75 -7.82 4.37 2.17
N ALA A 76 -7.44 5.65 2.08
CA ALA A 76 -7.97 6.55 1.05
C ALA A 76 -7.49 6.14 -0.35
N ILE A 77 -6.20 5.85 -0.52
CA ILE A 77 -5.65 5.33 -1.77
C ILE A 77 -6.35 4.02 -2.14
N LEU A 78 -6.40 3.07 -1.20
CA LEU A 78 -7.07 1.78 -1.38
C LEU A 78 -8.53 1.93 -1.82
N THR A 79 -9.28 2.83 -1.18
CA THR A 79 -10.69 3.10 -1.55
C THR A 79 -10.80 3.59 -2.99
N VAL A 80 -9.93 4.52 -3.40
CA VAL A 80 -9.91 5.02 -4.79
C VAL A 80 -9.58 3.89 -5.76
N GLN A 81 -8.65 3.00 -5.44
CA GLN A 81 -8.29 1.86 -6.29
C GLN A 81 -9.46 0.89 -6.47
N ILE A 82 -10.17 0.55 -5.39
CA ILE A 82 -11.36 -0.32 -5.45
C ILE A 82 -12.49 0.34 -6.25
N LEU A 83 -12.74 1.64 -6.03
CA LEU A 83 -13.77 2.37 -6.77
C LEU A 83 -13.44 2.45 -8.26
N ALA A 84 -12.19 2.75 -8.63
CA ALA A 84 -11.75 2.77 -10.01
C ALA A 84 -11.91 1.40 -10.69
N THR A 85 -11.51 0.34 -9.98
CA THR A 85 -11.65 -1.06 -10.45
C THR A 85 -13.11 -1.44 -10.65
N THR A 86 -13.97 -1.10 -9.69
CA THR A 86 -15.41 -1.37 -9.74
C THR A 86 -16.07 -0.60 -10.89
N ALA A 87 -15.74 0.69 -11.05
CA ALA A 87 -16.28 1.52 -12.12
C ALA A 87 -15.90 0.98 -13.50
N LEU A 88 -14.62 0.64 -13.73
CA LEU A 88 -14.17 0.10 -15.01
C LEU A 88 -14.76 -1.29 -15.29
N SER A 89 -14.93 -2.12 -14.26
CA SER A 89 -15.62 -3.41 -14.40
C SER A 89 -17.10 -3.23 -14.72
N ALA A 90 -17.77 -2.24 -14.13
CA ALA A 90 -19.18 -1.94 -14.39
C ALA A 90 -19.46 -1.54 -15.86
N VAL A 91 -18.53 -0.84 -16.51
CA VAL A 91 -18.63 -0.51 -17.94
C VAL A 91 -18.79 -1.76 -18.81
N SER A 92 -18.18 -2.89 -18.43
CA SER A 92 -18.31 -4.16 -19.15
C SER A 92 -19.73 -4.74 -19.12
N PHE A 93 -20.54 -4.39 -18.11
CA PHE A 93 -21.93 -4.83 -18.01
C PHE A 93 -22.91 -3.89 -18.69
N TRP A 94 -22.62 -2.59 -18.75
CA TRP A 94 -23.52 -1.60 -19.37
C TRP A 94 -23.28 -1.41 -20.86
N SER A 95 -22.05 -1.60 -21.34
CA SER A 95 -21.70 -1.39 -22.75
C SER A 95 -21.34 -2.71 -23.42
N ALA A 96 -22.26 -3.23 -24.23
CA ALA A 96 -22.01 -4.41 -25.06
C ALA A 96 -20.85 -4.19 -26.04
N GLY A 97 -20.66 -2.97 -26.55
CA GLY A 97 -19.54 -2.63 -27.43
C GLY A 97 -18.18 -2.77 -26.73
N TYR A 98 -18.07 -2.23 -25.52
CA TYR A 98 -16.85 -2.37 -24.71
C TYR A 98 -16.60 -3.84 -24.33
N ARG A 99 -17.64 -4.56 -23.89
CA ARG A 99 -17.56 -6.00 -23.59
C ARG A 99 -17.03 -6.82 -24.76
N ASN A 100 -17.61 -6.63 -25.94
CA ASN A 100 -17.18 -7.35 -27.14
C ASN A 100 -15.73 -7.00 -27.52
N TRP A 101 -15.33 -5.74 -27.34
CA TRP A 101 -13.97 -5.30 -27.62
C TRP A 101 -12.95 -5.93 -26.69
N ILE A 102 -13.17 -5.93 -25.37
CA ILE A 102 -12.24 -6.53 -24.41
C ILE A 102 -12.15 -8.05 -24.55
N GLN A 103 -13.25 -8.72 -24.92
CA GLN A 103 -13.26 -10.18 -25.12
C GLN A 103 -12.59 -10.59 -26.44
N SER A 104 -12.71 -9.80 -27.50
CA SER A 104 -12.07 -10.09 -28.79
C SER A 104 -10.57 -9.74 -28.83
N ASN A 105 -10.13 -8.78 -28.02
CA ASN A 105 -8.74 -8.33 -27.96
C ASN A 105 -7.97 -8.96 -26.80
N SER A 106 -7.92 -10.29 -26.74
CA SER A 106 -7.29 -11.01 -25.62
C SER A 106 -5.80 -10.70 -25.43
N TRP A 107 -5.10 -10.19 -26.45
CA TRP A 107 -3.71 -9.73 -26.31
C TRP A 107 -3.56 -8.56 -25.33
N MET A 108 -4.59 -7.72 -25.21
CA MET A 108 -4.60 -6.56 -24.32
C MET A 108 -4.59 -6.99 -22.84
N MET A 109 -5.12 -8.17 -22.54
CA MET A 109 -5.03 -8.80 -21.22
C MET A 109 -3.56 -9.02 -20.82
N TRP A 110 -2.74 -9.53 -21.73
CA TRP A 110 -1.32 -9.74 -21.45
C TRP A 110 -0.58 -8.41 -21.29
N VAL A 111 -0.91 -7.41 -22.11
CA VAL A 111 -0.36 -6.06 -21.98
C VAL A 111 -0.70 -5.45 -20.62
N SER A 112 -1.94 -5.59 -20.16
CA SER A 112 -2.32 -5.05 -18.86
C SER A 112 -1.68 -5.80 -17.71
N LEU A 113 -1.54 -7.12 -17.78
CA LEU A 113 -0.91 -7.92 -16.74
C LEU A 113 0.59 -7.61 -16.60
N PHE A 114 1.34 -7.64 -17.70
CA PHE A 114 2.77 -7.28 -17.66
C PHE A 114 2.99 -5.79 -17.39
N GLY A 115 2.09 -4.94 -17.91
CA GLY A 115 2.10 -3.52 -17.64
C GLY A 115 1.86 -3.22 -16.16
N ALA A 116 0.90 -3.88 -15.50
CA ALA A 116 0.64 -3.72 -14.07
C ALA A 116 1.89 -4.09 -13.26
N ILE A 117 2.55 -5.21 -13.55
CA ILE A 117 3.82 -5.59 -12.92
C ILE A 117 4.90 -4.52 -13.16
N GLY A 118 5.03 -4.02 -14.40
CA GLY A 118 5.99 -2.98 -14.73
C GLY A 118 5.74 -1.67 -13.97
N PHE A 119 4.50 -1.20 -13.92
CA PHE A 119 4.11 0.01 -13.18
C PHE A 119 4.25 -0.17 -11.66
N MET A 120 4.00 -1.37 -11.14
CA MET A 120 4.25 -1.69 -9.74
C MET A 120 5.75 -1.57 -9.42
N LEU A 121 6.63 -2.16 -10.24
CA LEU A 121 8.09 -2.04 -10.08
C LEU A 121 8.56 -0.58 -10.19
N LEU A 122 8.01 0.18 -11.15
CA LEU A 122 8.30 1.62 -11.29
C LEU A 122 7.84 2.41 -10.05
N THR A 123 6.69 2.06 -9.48
CA THR A 123 6.17 2.67 -8.25
C THR A 123 7.11 2.40 -7.08
N PHE A 124 7.63 1.17 -6.95
CA PHE A 124 8.63 0.85 -5.93
C PHE A 124 9.97 1.57 -6.16
N TRP A 125 10.44 1.65 -7.41
CA TRP A 125 11.68 2.35 -7.75
C TRP A 125 11.60 3.85 -7.48
N LYS A 126 10.46 4.48 -7.80
CA LYS A 126 10.21 5.91 -7.57
C LYS A 126 9.35 6.17 -6.34
N ARG A 127 9.36 5.28 -5.35
CA ARG A 127 8.48 5.37 -4.17
C ARG A 127 8.60 6.69 -3.40
N LYS A 128 9.82 7.25 -3.35
CA LYS A 128 10.17 8.55 -2.72
C LYS A 128 10.22 9.71 -3.73
N SER A 129 9.43 9.65 -4.80
CA SER A 129 9.41 10.70 -5.81
C SER A 129 7.96 11.10 -6.12
N TYR A 130 7.49 12.11 -5.42
CA TYR A 130 6.18 12.72 -5.51
C TYR A 130 6.22 13.87 -6.54
N PRO A 131 5.20 14.00 -7.41
CA PRO A 131 4.00 13.17 -7.54
C PRO A 131 4.16 11.97 -8.50
N THR A 132 5.39 11.66 -8.96
CA THR A 132 5.64 10.59 -9.94
C THR A 132 5.20 9.21 -9.44
N ASN A 133 5.35 8.93 -8.15
CA ASN A 133 4.88 7.70 -7.50
C ASN A 133 3.36 7.51 -7.63
N LEU A 134 2.58 8.59 -7.52
CA LEU A 134 1.13 8.55 -7.70
C LEU A 134 0.73 8.33 -9.16
N LEU A 135 1.49 8.88 -10.11
CA LEU A 135 1.24 8.63 -11.54
C LEU A 135 1.48 7.16 -11.88
N PHE A 136 2.56 6.57 -11.36
CA PHE A 136 2.84 5.15 -11.57
C PHE A 136 1.84 4.25 -10.85
N LEU A 137 1.40 4.64 -9.64
CA LEU A 137 0.33 3.96 -8.92
C LEU A 137 -0.99 4.00 -9.70
N ALA A 138 -1.33 5.13 -10.31
CA ALA A 138 -2.52 5.26 -11.14
C ALA A 138 -2.42 4.37 -12.40
N GLY A 139 -1.24 4.30 -13.03
CA GLY A 139 -0.97 3.38 -14.13
C GLY A 139 -1.13 1.91 -13.73
N PHE A 140 -0.54 1.51 -12.59
CA PHE A 140 -0.72 0.18 -12.01
C PHE A 140 -2.21 -0.13 -11.78
N THR A 141 -2.91 0.78 -11.08
CA THR A 141 -4.33 0.61 -10.75
C THR A 141 -5.20 0.52 -12.00
N GLY A 142 -4.92 1.33 -13.03
CA GLY A 142 -5.69 1.33 -14.27
C GLY A 142 -5.52 0.03 -15.07
N LEU A 143 -4.30 -0.50 -15.12
CA LEU A 143 -4.02 -1.77 -15.80
C LEU A 143 -4.56 -2.97 -15.03
N GLU A 144 -4.49 -2.95 -13.70
CA GLU A 144 -5.12 -3.98 -12.87
C GLU A 144 -6.65 -3.91 -12.97
N ALA A 145 -7.24 -2.71 -12.90
CA ALA A 145 -8.67 -2.49 -13.09
C ALA A 145 -9.15 -3.00 -14.45
N TYR A 146 -8.36 -2.78 -15.51
CA TYR A 146 -8.65 -3.32 -16.83
C TYR A 146 -8.64 -4.84 -16.82
N SER A 147 -7.62 -5.44 -16.20
CA SER A 147 -7.50 -6.90 -16.04
C SER A 147 -8.73 -7.51 -15.38
N ILE A 148 -9.19 -6.90 -14.30
CA ILE A 148 -10.40 -7.32 -13.58
C ILE A 148 -11.67 -7.09 -14.41
N SER A 149 -11.74 -6.00 -15.19
CA SER A 149 -12.84 -5.73 -16.13
C SER A 149 -12.93 -6.83 -17.21
N VAL A 150 -11.79 -7.30 -17.74
CA VAL A 150 -11.77 -8.42 -18.69
C VAL A 150 -12.26 -9.71 -18.04
N VAL A 151 -11.70 -10.08 -16.88
CA VAL A 151 -12.09 -11.32 -16.17
C VAL A 151 -13.58 -11.31 -15.85
N THR A 152 -14.08 -10.25 -15.23
CA THR A 152 -15.48 -10.14 -14.80
C THR A 152 -16.47 -10.13 -15.97
N SER A 153 -16.05 -9.73 -17.18
CA SER A 153 -16.89 -9.77 -18.38
C SER A 153 -17.33 -11.17 -18.82
N PHE A 154 -16.60 -12.21 -18.38
CA PHE A 154 -16.91 -13.62 -18.65
C PHE A 154 -17.86 -14.24 -17.61
N TYR A 155 -18.21 -13.51 -16.55
CA TYR A 155 -19.10 -13.97 -15.49
C TYR A 155 -20.46 -13.28 -15.59
N GLU A 156 -21.48 -13.90 -14.99
CA GLU A 156 -22.78 -13.26 -14.85
C GLU A 156 -22.70 -12.09 -13.86
N SER A 157 -23.30 -10.95 -14.22
CA SER A 157 -23.26 -9.73 -13.40
C SER A 157 -23.79 -9.92 -11.98
N ARG A 158 -24.79 -10.80 -11.80
CA ARG A 158 -25.31 -11.18 -10.48
C ARG A 158 -24.24 -11.80 -9.59
N ILE A 159 -23.48 -12.76 -10.13
CA ILE A 159 -22.39 -13.46 -9.42
C ILE A 159 -21.28 -12.46 -9.06
N VAL A 160 -20.94 -11.57 -10.00
CA VAL A 160 -19.91 -10.53 -9.79
C VAL A 160 -20.28 -9.58 -8.64
N ILE A 161 -21.52 -9.12 -8.59
CA ILE A 161 -22.00 -8.24 -7.51
C ILE A 161 -21.99 -8.97 -6.17
N GLN A 162 -22.44 -10.23 -6.13
CA GLN A 162 -22.39 -11.04 -4.90
C GLN A 162 -20.95 -11.21 -4.40
N ALA A 163 -20.01 -11.54 -5.30
CA ALA A 163 -18.60 -11.69 -4.96
C ALA A 163 -18.01 -10.40 -4.39
N LEU A 164 -18.34 -9.24 -4.99
CA LEU A 164 -17.91 -7.94 -4.50
C LEU A 164 -18.41 -7.68 -3.06
N ILE A 165 -19.71 -7.92 -2.80
CA ILE A 165 -20.30 -7.73 -1.47
C ILE A 165 -19.62 -8.61 -0.42
N PHE A 166 -19.43 -9.90 -0.72
CA PHE A 166 -18.74 -10.81 0.21
C PHE A 166 -17.29 -10.40 0.45
N THR A 167 -16.57 -10.01 -0.60
CA THR A 167 -15.16 -9.56 -0.48
C THR A 167 -15.05 -8.35 0.43
N LEU A 168 -15.86 -7.32 0.20
CA LEU A 168 -15.84 -6.10 1.02
C LEU A 168 -16.25 -6.40 2.47
N GLY A 169 -17.26 -7.26 2.67
CA GLY A 169 -17.68 -7.68 4.00
C GLY A 169 -16.58 -8.42 4.77
N ILE A 170 -15.93 -9.39 4.12
CA ILE A 170 -14.81 -10.15 4.69
C ILE A 170 -13.63 -9.23 4.97
N PHE A 171 -13.25 -8.37 4.00
CA PHE A 171 -12.16 -7.43 4.16
C PHE A 171 -12.37 -6.51 5.37
N VAL A 172 -13.55 -5.89 5.50
CA VAL A 172 -13.86 -5.01 6.63
C VAL A 172 -13.85 -5.78 7.95
N ALA A 173 -14.46 -6.97 7.99
CA ALA A 173 -14.48 -7.79 9.19
C ALA A 173 -13.07 -8.21 9.65
N LEU A 174 -12.23 -8.69 8.73
CA LEU A 174 -10.85 -9.09 9.01
C LEU A 174 -9.98 -7.89 9.39
N THR A 175 -10.13 -6.76 8.70
CA THR A 175 -9.42 -5.52 9.03
C THR A 175 -9.74 -5.07 10.46
N LEU A 176 -11.02 -5.01 10.82
CA LEU A 176 -11.45 -4.64 12.17
C LEU A 176 -10.94 -5.63 13.22
N PHE A 177 -10.93 -6.92 12.90
CA PHE A 177 -10.41 -7.95 13.77
C PHE A 177 -8.89 -7.82 13.96
N ALA A 178 -8.13 -7.62 12.88
CA ALA A 178 -6.68 -7.41 12.94
C ALA A 178 -6.31 -6.15 13.74
N CYS A 179 -7.08 -5.08 13.60
CA CYS A 179 -6.91 -3.83 14.36
C CYS A 179 -7.11 -4.00 15.87
N GLN A 180 -8.05 -4.85 16.27
CA GLN A 180 -8.40 -5.08 17.69
C GLN A 180 -7.61 -6.22 18.33
N SER A 181 -7.04 -7.11 17.50
CA SER A 181 -6.36 -8.30 17.97
C SER A 181 -5.00 -7.99 18.60
N LYS A 182 -4.77 -8.62 19.75
CA LYS A 182 -3.46 -8.65 20.42
C LYS A 182 -2.54 -9.73 19.86
N TYR A 183 -3.09 -10.69 19.12
CA TYR A 183 -2.31 -11.73 18.47
C TYR A 183 -1.47 -11.12 17.33
N ASP A 184 -0.23 -11.57 17.21
CA ASP A 184 0.70 -11.10 16.18
C ASP A 184 0.59 -11.98 14.93
N PHE A 185 -0.28 -11.56 14.00
CA PHE A 185 -0.43 -12.20 12.69
C PHE A 185 0.79 -12.00 11.80
N THR A 186 1.66 -11.00 12.04
CA THR A 186 2.86 -10.78 11.21
C THR A 186 3.78 -12.01 11.19
N SER A 187 3.76 -12.83 12.25
CA SER A 187 4.43 -14.13 12.31
C SER A 187 3.97 -15.16 11.25
N TRP A 188 2.81 -14.94 10.61
CA TRP A 188 2.27 -15.83 9.57
C TRP A 188 2.89 -15.61 8.19
N MET A 189 3.61 -14.51 7.98
CA MET A 189 4.21 -14.13 6.69
C MET A 189 5.00 -15.26 5.98
N PRO A 190 5.91 -16.03 6.62
CA PRO A 190 6.63 -17.09 5.92
C PRO A 190 5.72 -18.24 5.46
N TYR A 191 4.69 -18.57 6.23
CA TYR A 191 3.73 -19.62 5.87
C TYR A 191 2.84 -19.17 4.72
N LEU A 192 2.35 -17.93 4.76
CA LEU A 192 1.56 -17.36 3.68
C LEU A 192 2.36 -17.22 2.39
N PHE A 193 3.63 -16.81 2.48
CA PHE A 193 4.53 -16.76 1.33
C PHE A 193 4.71 -18.13 0.67
N GLY A 194 4.93 -19.18 1.45
CA GLY A 194 4.97 -20.56 0.94
C GLY A 194 3.65 -20.99 0.30
N ALA A 195 2.52 -20.68 0.95
CA ALA A 195 1.19 -21.00 0.44
C ALA A 195 0.87 -20.28 -0.88
N LEU A 196 1.30 -19.02 -1.03
CA LEU A 196 1.16 -18.25 -2.27
C LEU A 196 1.91 -18.90 -3.43
N TRP A 197 3.14 -19.38 -3.21
CA TRP A 197 3.89 -20.07 -4.26
C TRP A 197 3.22 -21.38 -4.69
N ILE A 198 2.68 -22.14 -3.73
CA ILE A 198 1.90 -23.36 -4.04
C ILE A 198 0.69 -22.99 -4.91
N LEU A 199 -0.04 -21.92 -4.55
CA LEU A 199 -1.18 -21.43 -5.30
C LEU A 199 -0.81 -21.00 -6.71
N ILE A 200 0.30 -20.26 -6.89
CA ILE A 200 0.80 -19.83 -8.20
C ILE A 200 1.17 -21.03 -9.06
N ILE A 201 1.96 -21.97 -8.54
CA ILE A 201 2.41 -23.15 -9.29
C ILE A 201 1.21 -24.02 -9.67
N PHE A 202 0.28 -24.24 -8.74
CA PHE A 202 -0.94 -25.00 -9.01
C PHE A 202 -1.83 -24.29 -10.03
N GLY A 203 -2.02 -22.97 -9.91
CA GLY A 203 -2.79 -22.17 -10.85
C GLY A 203 -2.19 -22.18 -12.25
N PHE A 204 -0.86 -22.11 -12.36
CA PHE A 204 -0.15 -22.26 -13.62
C PHE A 204 -0.34 -23.65 -14.22
N MET A 205 -0.19 -24.71 -13.43
CA MET A 205 -0.48 -26.08 -13.88
C MET A 205 -1.94 -26.20 -14.35
N ALA A 206 -2.90 -25.69 -13.58
CA ALA A 206 -4.32 -25.75 -13.91
C ALA A 206 -4.67 -25.05 -15.24
N ALA A 207 -3.86 -24.11 -15.71
CA ALA A 207 -4.04 -23.48 -17.02
C ALA A 207 -3.79 -24.43 -18.21
N PHE A 208 -3.00 -25.49 -18.04
CA PHE A 208 -2.66 -26.44 -19.12
C PHE A 208 -3.45 -27.75 -19.06
N PHE A 209 -4.08 -28.06 -17.92
CA PHE A 209 -4.80 -29.32 -17.73
C PHE A 209 -6.30 -29.05 -17.53
N PRO A 210 -7.20 -29.83 -18.15
CA PRO A 210 -8.63 -29.71 -17.92
C PRO A 210 -8.96 -30.03 -16.46
N GLN A 211 -9.70 -29.15 -15.79
CA GLN A 211 -10.06 -29.29 -14.39
C GLN A 211 -11.52 -29.69 -14.22
N SER A 212 -11.81 -30.42 -13.14
CA SER A 212 -13.19 -30.67 -12.73
C SER A 212 -13.73 -29.49 -11.91
N SER A 213 -15.05 -29.32 -11.90
CA SER A 213 -15.73 -28.28 -11.11
C SER A 213 -15.34 -28.33 -9.62
N GLY A 214 -15.11 -29.53 -9.06
CA GLY A 214 -14.64 -29.69 -7.69
C GLY A 214 -13.23 -29.16 -7.43
N VAL A 215 -12.32 -29.26 -8.40
CA VAL A 215 -10.97 -28.69 -8.28
C VAL A 215 -11.00 -27.16 -8.34
N GLU A 216 -11.82 -26.58 -9.20
CA GLU A 216 -12.00 -25.13 -9.26
C GLU A 216 -12.57 -24.55 -7.96
N LEU A 217 -13.58 -25.22 -7.40
CA LEU A 217 -14.15 -24.87 -6.10
C LEU A 217 -13.11 -24.95 -4.99
N GLY A 218 -12.39 -26.08 -4.91
CA GLY A 218 -11.34 -26.29 -3.91
C GLY A 218 -10.23 -25.24 -4.00
N TYR A 219 -9.78 -24.92 -5.22
CA TYR A 219 -8.80 -23.86 -5.45
C TYR A 219 -9.33 -22.50 -4.98
N GLY A 220 -10.58 -22.17 -5.31
CA GLY A 220 -11.21 -20.93 -4.87
C GLY A 220 -11.25 -20.80 -3.36
N ILE A 221 -11.64 -21.87 -2.64
CA ILE A 221 -11.71 -21.89 -1.17
C ILE A 221 -10.33 -21.70 -0.55
N VAL A 222 -9.33 -22.47 -0.99
CA VAL A 222 -7.96 -22.38 -0.46
C VAL A 222 -7.37 -20.98 -0.73
N SER A 223 -7.57 -20.46 -1.94
CA SER A 223 -7.16 -19.10 -2.32
C SER A 223 -7.81 -18.04 -1.42
N ALA A 224 -9.13 -18.12 -1.21
CA ALA A 224 -9.85 -17.19 -0.35
C ALA A 224 -9.32 -17.20 1.10
N LEU A 225 -8.98 -18.36 1.64
CA LEU A 225 -8.39 -18.48 2.98
C LEU A 225 -6.99 -17.87 3.06
N ILE A 226 -6.15 -18.11 2.04
CA ILE A 226 -4.80 -17.55 1.97
C ILE A 226 -4.85 -16.03 1.92
N PHE A 227 -5.65 -15.44 1.02
CA PHE A 227 -5.77 -13.98 0.90
C PHE A 227 -6.49 -13.36 2.10
N SER A 228 -7.40 -14.07 2.76
CA SER A 228 -7.93 -13.66 4.07
C SER A 228 -6.83 -13.61 5.14
N GLY A 229 -5.91 -14.56 5.13
CA GLY A 229 -4.71 -14.56 5.98
C GLY A 229 -3.81 -13.36 5.69
N TYR A 230 -3.55 -13.06 4.42
CA TYR A 230 -2.78 -11.89 4.02
C TYR A 230 -3.43 -10.58 4.49
N ILE A 231 -4.76 -10.41 4.37
CA ILE A 231 -5.45 -9.21 4.89
C ILE A 231 -5.17 -9.00 6.39
N LEU A 232 -5.15 -10.07 7.19
CA LEU A 232 -4.83 -9.98 8.62
C LEU A 232 -3.38 -9.52 8.85
N VAL A 233 -2.43 -10.09 8.11
CA VAL A 233 -1.01 -9.76 8.20
C VAL A 233 -0.75 -8.33 7.73
N ASP A 234 -1.23 -7.99 6.54
CA ASP A 234 -1.00 -6.71 5.89
C ASP A 234 -1.65 -5.57 6.68
N THR A 235 -2.86 -5.79 7.22
CA THR A 235 -3.47 -4.81 8.13
C THR A 235 -2.57 -4.54 9.34
N GLN A 236 -1.98 -5.56 9.95
CA GLN A 236 -1.07 -5.37 11.09
C GLN A 236 0.27 -4.76 10.69
N LEU A 237 0.77 -5.05 9.48
CA LEU A 237 1.94 -4.36 8.92
C LEU A 237 1.65 -2.87 8.76
N VAL A 238 0.50 -2.49 8.19
CA VAL A 238 0.07 -1.09 8.03
C VAL A 238 0.01 -0.36 9.37
N MET A 239 -0.44 -1.03 10.43
CA MET A 239 -0.59 -0.40 11.75
C MET A 239 0.72 -0.23 12.54
N ARG A 240 1.74 -1.04 12.25
CA ARG A 240 2.90 -1.21 13.15
C ARG A 240 4.25 -1.15 12.46
N HIS A 241 4.41 -1.73 11.27
CA HIS A 241 5.73 -2.04 10.71
C HIS A 241 6.16 -1.16 9.55
N TYR A 242 5.24 -0.66 8.72
CA TYR A 242 5.60 0.23 7.61
C TYR A 242 6.25 1.52 8.13
N HIS A 243 7.08 2.15 7.31
CA HIS A 243 7.53 3.52 7.53
C HIS A 243 6.45 4.52 7.04
N VAL A 244 6.43 5.73 7.61
CA VAL A 244 5.36 6.73 7.37
C VAL A 244 5.29 7.22 5.91
N GLU A 245 6.36 7.02 5.13
CA GLU A 245 6.47 7.32 3.70
C GLU A 245 6.09 6.16 2.77
N GLU A 246 5.71 5.01 3.34
CA GLU A 246 5.46 3.80 2.57
C GLU A 246 3.97 3.56 2.33
N GLU A 247 3.15 4.62 2.35
CA GLU A 247 1.69 4.50 2.24
C GLU A 247 1.25 3.87 0.92
N ILE A 248 2.01 4.10 -0.15
CA ILE A 248 1.73 3.53 -1.48
C ILE A 248 1.99 2.02 -1.49
N ALA A 249 3.08 1.55 -0.88
CA ALA A 249 3.42 0.13 -0.80
C ALA A 249 2.39 -0.63 0.05
N ALA A 250 2.00 -0.05 1.18
CA ALA A 250 0.95 -0.57 2.04
C ALA A 250 -0.40 -0.66 1.30
N ALA A 251 -0.76 0.37 0.52
CA ALA A 251 -2.00 0.38 -0.26
C ALA A 251 -1.99 -0.67 -1.38
N ILE A 252 -0.88 -0.81 -2.12
CA ILE A 252 -0.73 -1.83 -3.17
C ILE A 252 -0.92 -3.24 -2.60
N SER A 253 -0.32 -3.53 -1.44
CA SER A 253 -0.39 -4.87 -0.83
C SER A 253 -1.83 -5.22 -0.42
N LEU A 254 -2.49 -4.32 0.33
CA LEU A 254 -3.91 -4.49 0.69
C LEU A 254 -4.83 -4.55 -0.55
N TYR A 255 -4.53 -3.81 -1.61
CA TYR A 255 -5.29 -3.85 -2.85
C TYR A 255 -5.19 -5.21 -3.53
N LEU A 256 -3.97 -5.77 -3.66
CA LEU A 256 -3.77 -7.09 -4.23
C LEU A 256 -4.46 -8.18 -3.40
N ASP A 257 -4.45 -8.08 -2.09
CA ASP A 257 -5.17 -9.00 -1.22
C ASP A 257 -6.68 -9.00 -1.48
N ILE A 258 -7.29 -7.81 -1.57
CA ILE A 258 -8.71 -7.66 -1.86
C ILE A 258 -9.06 -8.19 -3.26
N ILE A 259 -8.26 -7.85 -4.27
CA ILE A 259 -8.50 -8.29 -5.65
C ILE A 259 -8.40 -9.81 -5.76
N ASN A 260 -7.39 -10.42 -5.14
CA ASN A 260 -7.25 -11.87 -5.16
C ASN A 260 -8.33 -12.58 -4.35
N LEU A 261 -8.73 -12.03 -3.19
CA LEU A 261 -9.88 -12.54 -2.45
C LEU A 261 -11.16 -12.44 -3.29
N PHE A 262 -11.38 -11.33 -4.00
CA PHE A 262 -12.49 -11.15 -4.92
C PHE A 262 -12.52 -12.20 -6.02
N LEU A 263 -11.40 -12.41 -6.72
CA LEU A 263 -11.29 -13.43 -7.77
C LEU A 263 -11.53 -14.84 -7.22
N SER A 264 -11.10 -15.11 -5.99
CA SER A 264 -11.32 -16.38 -5.30
C SER A 264 -12.80 -16.62 -5.00
N ILE A 265 -13.49 -15.63 -4.42
CA ILE A 265 -14.93 -15.69 -4.12
C ILE A 265 -15.73 -15.77 -5.41
N LEU A 266 -15.37 -15.00 -6.44
CA LEU A 266 -15.99 -15.04 -7.75
C LEU A 266 -15.94 -16.46 -8.34
N ARG A 267 -14.78 -17.12 -8.25
CA ARG A 267 -14.61 -18.51 -8.70
C ARG A 267 -15.48 -19.49 -7.91
N ILE A 268 -15.54 -19.35 -6.59
CA ILE A 268 -16.38 -20.19 -5.72
C ILE A 268 -17.85 -20.09 -6.13
N LEU A 269 -18.38 -18.87 -6.23
CA LEU A 269 -19.78 -18.63 -6.56
C LEU A 269 -20.12 -19.10 -7.98
N ASN A 270 -19.21 -18.91 -8.93
CA ASN A 270 -19.41 -19.39 -10.30
C ASN A 270 -19.43 -20.92 -10.39
N SER A 271 -18.52 -21.61 -9.70
CA SER A 271 -18.52 -23.07 -9.64
C SER A 271 -19.80 -23.63 -9.01
N GLN A 272 -20.33 -22.96 -7.98
CA GLN A 272 -21.61 -23.35 -7.36
C GLN A 272 -22.82 -23.11 -8.28
N ASN A 273 -22.79 -22.09 -9.13
CA ASN A 273 -23.89 -21.80 -10.06
C ASN A 273 -23.91 -22.76 -11.28
N ASN A 274 -22.74 -23.29 -11.64
CA ASN A 274 -22.59 -24.19 -12.80
C ASN A 274 -22.75 -25.69 -12.45
N ASN A 275 -22.92 -26.04 -11.17
CA ASN A 275 -23.23 -27.39 -10.69
C ASN A 275 -24.71 -27.51 -10.34
#